data_AF-A0A101XIE9-F1
#
_entry.id   AF-A0A101XIE9-F1
#
_cell.length_a   1.000
_cell.length_b   1.000
_cell.length_c   1.000
_cell.angle_alpha   90.00
_cell.angle_beta   90.00
_cell.angle_gamma   90.00
#
_symmetry.space_group_name_H-M   'P 1'
#
loop_
_entity.id
_entity.type
_entity.pdbx_description
1 polymer ?
#
loop_
_entity_poly.entity_id
_entity_poly.type
_entity_poly.pdbx_seq_one_letter_code
_entity_poly.pdbx_strand_id
1 'polypeptide(L)'
;MNLRELNDLIKAEMGRESLVKLPFKSYRELAASIGGSLRVGGALENALSGVYSSDAKSAIIALIRIRMEKILAAVRSGSTPKNLLAEEKRILNSLSYLEPLLPRSDYNGRVRIVSFGIQFLRIRTSNGNEMGPFRKGDVAVLPVEDAEDLMIRKIVSIIYRKEKVLKGD
;
A
#
# COMPACT_ATOMS: atom_id res chain seq x y z
N MET A 1 -21.50 19.41 4.69
CA MET A 1 -21.59 18.50 3.54
C MET A 1 -22.91 17.76 3.62
N ASN A 2 -23.61 17.59 2.50
CA ASN A 2 -24.89 16.88 2.44
C ASN A 2 -24.75 15.50 1.77
N LEU A 3 -25.82 14.69 1.81
CA LEU A 3 -25.84 13.34 1.25
C LEU A 3 -25.60 13.32 -0.28
N ARG A 4 -26.05 14.35 -1.01
CA ARG A 4 -25.83 14.45 -2.45
C ARG A 4 -24.35 14.62 -2.79
N GLU A 5 -23.69 15.55 -2.12
CA GLU A 5 -22.25 15.78 -2.24
C GLU A 5 -21.45 14.51 -1.88
N LEU A 6 -21.87 13.78 -0.84
CA LEU A 6 -21.26 12.50 -0.47
C LEU A 6 -21.43 11.46 -1.59
N ASN A 7 -22.61 11.35 -2.19
CA ASN A 7 -22.85 10.43 -3.30
C ASN A 7 -22.02 10.79 -4.54
N ASP A 8 -21.81 12.08 -4.82
CA ASP A 8 -20.95 12.53 -5.91
C ASP A 8 -19.47 12.19 -5.65
N LEU A 9 -19.02 12.30 -4.40
CA LEU A 9 -17.67 11.83 -4.01
C LEU A 9 -17.53 10.32 -4.15
N ILE A 10 -18.54 9.53 -3.80
CA ILE A 10 -18.54 8.07 -3.99
C ILE A 10 -18.40 7.73 -5.47
N LYS A 11 -19.19 8.39 -6.34
CA LYS A 11 -19.09 8.20 -7.80
C LYS A 11 -17.70 8.56 -8.33
N ALA A 12 -17.13 9.68 -7.86
CA ALA A 12 -15.78 10.08 -8.22
C ALA A 12 -14.73 9.07 -7.76
N GLU A 13 -14.92 8.48 -6.58
CA GLU A 13 -14.06 7.43 -6.06
C GLU A 13 -14.20 6.16 -6.91
N MET A 14 -15.40 5.73 -7.29
CA MET A 14 -15.57 4.57 -8.17
C MET A 14 -14.95 4.76 -9.56
N GLY A 15 -14.98 5.98 -10.10
CA GLY A 15 -14.52 6.28 -11.46
C GLY A 15 -13.00 6.43 -11.64
N ARG A 16 -12.22 6.43 -10.56
CA ARG A 16 -10.75 6.58 -10.62
C ARG A 16 -10.06 5.37 -10.03
N GLU A 17 -8.92 4.96 -10.58
CA GLU A 17 -8.11 3.90 -9.96
C GLU A 17 -7.42 4.36 -8.68
N SER A 18 -6.89 5.59 -8.68
CA SER A 18 -6.25 6.20 -7.52
C SER A 18 -7.26 6.80 -6.54
N LEU A 19 -6.81 7.01 -5.30
CA LEU A 19 -7.63 7.62 -4.25
C LEU A 19 -7.90 9.09 -4.54
N VAL A 20 -9.18 9.47 -4.52
CA VAL A 20 -9.61 10.86 -4.67
C VAL A 20 -9.16 11.68 -3.45
N LYS A 21 -8.76 12.93 -3.67
CA LYS A 21 -8.52 13.89 -2.59
C LYS A 21 -9.86 14.39 -2.06
N LEU A 22 -10.19 14.00 -0.85
CA LEU A 22 -11.46 14.35 -0.20
C LEU A 22 -11.34 15.71 0.52
N PRO A 23 -12.45 16.46 0.66
CA PRO A 23 -12.47 17.78 1.30
C PRO A 23 -12.47 17.73 2.84
N PHE A 24 -12.33 16.55 3.43
CA PHE A 24 -12.28 16.31 4.87
C PHE A 24 -11.04 15.47 5.21
N LYS A 25 -10.60 15.54 6.46
CA LYS A 25 -9.38 14.88 6.93
C LYS A 25 -9.66 13.53 7.61
N SER A 26 -10.90 13.27 7.99
CA SER A 26 -11.30 12.06 8.72
C SER A 26 -12.75 11.66 8.45
N TYR A 27 -13.07 10.37 8.61
CA TYR A 27 -14.46 9.91 8.54
C TYR A 27 -15.30 10.45 9.70
N ARG A 28 -14.68 10.71 10.85
CA ARG A 28 -15.34 11.41 11.96
C ARG A 28 -15.80 12.81 11.57
N GLU A 29 -14.95 13.58 10.91
CA GLU A 29 -15.28 14.94 10.43
C GLU A 29 -16.41 14.90 9.40
N LEU A 30 -16.38 13.94 8.48
CA LEU A 30 -17.46 13.66 7.54
C LEU A 30 -18.79 13.40 8.26
N ALA A 31 -18.81 12.45 9.20
CA ALA A 31 -20.02 12.10 9.94
C ALA A 31 -20.55 13.29 10.77
N ALA A 32 -19.67 14.05 11.40
CA ALA A 32 -20.03 15.26 12.15
C ALA A 32 -20.61 16.35 11.25
N SER A 33 -20.06 16.53 10.04
CA SER A 33 -20.57 17.49 9.06
C SER A 33 -21.99 17.16 8.63
N ILE A 34 -22.27 15.88 8.39
CA ILE A 34 -23.60 15.41 8.01
C ILE A 34 -24.57 15.50 9.19
N GLY A 35 -24.16 15.04 10.39
CA GLY A 35 -24.97 15.13 11.60
C GLY A 35 -25.32 16.57 12.00
N GLY A 36 -24.41 17.51 11.77
CA GLY A 36 -24.65 18.94 11.98
C GLY A 36 -25.74 19.52 11.07
N SER A 37 -25.85 19.02 9.84
CA SER A 37 -26.87 19.47 8.88
C SER A 37 -28.30 18.96 9.16
N LEU A 38 -28.46 17.98 10.06
CA LEU A 38 -29.73 17.32 10.35
C LEU A 38 -30.50 17.89 11.54
N ARG A 39 -29.91 18.82 12.29
CA ARG A 39 -30.54 19.41 13.48
C ARG A 39 -31.49 20.53 13.09
N VAL A 40 -32.67 20.16 12.61
CA VAL A 40 -33.82 21.07 12.48
C VAL A 40 -34.97 20.41 13.23
N GLY A 41 -35.56 21.09 14.21
CA GLY A 41 -36.45 20.45 15.19
C GLY A 41 -37.89 20.24 14.70
N GLY A 42 -38.51 19.13 15.14
CA GLY A 42 -39.93 18.80 14.97
C GLY A 42 -40.18 17.30 14.74
N ALA A 43 -41.44 16.85 14.79
CA ALA A 43 -41.78 15.41 14.73
C ALA A 43 -41.59 14.81 13.33
N LEU A 44 -41.87 15.59 12.28
CA LEU A 44 -41.62 15.22 10.88
C LEU A 44 -40.12 15.25 10.59
N GLU A 45 -39.41 16.26 11.10
CA GLU A 45 -37.95 16.34 11.00
C GLU A 45 -37.28 15.16 11.73
N ASN A 46 -37.80 14.72 12.87
CA ASN A 46 -37.27 13.55 13.57
C ASN A 46 -37.44 12.25 12.76
N ALA A 47 -38.60 12.03 12.14
CA ALA A 47 -38.82 10.87 11.28
C ALA A 47 -37.94 10.89 10.02
N LEU A 48 -37.82 12.05 9.36
CA LEU A 48 -36.95 12.24 8.21
C LEU A 48 -35.46 12.15 8.58
N SER A 49 -35.08 12.60 9.77
CA SER A 49 -33.71 12.53 10.27
C SER A 49 -33.25 11.08 10.47
N GLY A 50 -34.16 10.17 10.83
CA GLY A 50 -33.86 8.74 10.98
C GLY A 50 -33.50 8.08 9.64
N VAL A 51 -34.34 8.30 8.62
CA VAL A 51 -34.09 7.79 7.26
C VAL A 51 -32.82 8.39 6.67
N TYR A 52 -32.66 9.71 6.76
CA TYR A 52 -31.48 10.39 6.26
C TYR A 52 -30.20 9.94 6.98
N SER A 53 -30.25 9.73 8.29
CA SER A 53 -29.10 9.22 9.06
C SER A 53 -28.73 7.80 8.64
N SER A 54 -29.70 6.96 8.32
CA SER A 54 -29.48 5.61 7.79
C SER A 54 -28.82 5.64 6.41
N ASP A 55 -29.31 6.51 5.52
CA ASP A 55 -28.75 6.67 4.17
C ASP A 55 -27.33 7.24 4.22
N ALA A 56 -27.10 8.25 5.06
CA ALA A 56 -25.78 8.82 5.29
C ALA A 56 -24.81 7.77 5.84
N LYS A 57 -25.23 6.97 6.82
CA LYS A 57 -24.42 5.86 7.35
C LYS A 57 -24.07 4.87 6.25
N SER A 58 -25.04 4.48 5.42
CA SER A 58 -24.83 3.54 4.32
C SER A 58 -23.87 4.09 3.27
N ALA A 59 -23.99 5.37 2.91
CA ALA A 59 -23.10 6.05 1.99
C ALA A 59 -21.66 6.17 2.55
N ILE A 60 -21.50 6.50 3.84
CA ILE A 60 -20.19 6.52 4.49
C ILE A 60 -19.55 5.12 4.47
N ILE A 61 -20.31 4.07 4.77
CA ILE A 61 -19.83 2.68 4.71
C ILE A 61 -19.37 2.33 3.29
N ALA A 62 -20.15 2.69 2.27
CA ALA A 62 -19.80 2.45 0.88
C ALA A 62 -18.48 3.16 0.50
N LEU A 63 -18.33 4.43 0.87
CA LEU A 63 -17.10 5.19 0.65
C LEU A 63 -15.88 4.52 1.32
N ILE A 64 -16.03 4.11 2.59
CA ILE A 64 -14.96 3.40 3.33
C ILE A 64 -14.55 2.14 2.59
N ARG A 65 -15.52 1.31 2.17
CA ARG A 65 -15.23 0.04 1.49
C ARG A 65 -14.43 0.25 0.21
N ILE A 66 -14.92 1.13 -0.67
CA ILE A 66 -14.26 1.42 -1.97
C ILE A 66 -12.82 1.90 -1.75
N ARG A 67 -12.63 2.83 -0.81
CA ARG A 67 -11.30 3.38 -0.54
C ARG A 67 -10.37 2.35 0.07
N MET A 68 -10.85 1.53 1.00
CA MET A 68 -10.05 0.45 1.60
C MET A 68 -9.62 -0.59 0.56
N GLU A 69 -10.49 -0.97 -0.38
CA GLU A 69 -10.13 -1.89 -1.46
C GLU A 69 -8.98 -1.33 -2.31
N LYS A 70 -9.04 -0.04 -2.68
CA LYS A 70 -7.94 0.62 -3.40
C LYS A 70 -6.66 0.72 -2.60
N ILE A 71 -6.77 1.07 -1.32
CA ILE A 71 -5.62 1.15 -0.40
C ILE A 71 -4.91 -0.20 -0.35
N LEU A 72 -5.66 -1.27 -0.11
CA LEU A 72 -5.11 -2.62 -0.02
C LEU A 72 -4.53 -3.09 -1.36
N ALA A 73 -5.17 -2.74 -2.48
CA ALA A 73 -4.63 -3.02 -3.81
C ALA A 73 -3.29 -2.31 -4.05
N ALA A 74 -3.17 -1.03 -3.66
CA ALA A 74 -1.93 -0.27 -3.76
C ALA A 74 -0.82 -0.86 -2.87
N VAL A 75 -1.14 -1.25 -1.62
CA VAL A 75 -0.18 -1.89 -0.72
C VAL A 75 0.31 -3.22 -1.29
N ARG A 76 -0.60 -4.07 -1.80
CA ARG A 76 -0.23 -5.36 -2.40
C ARG A 76 0.65 -5.22 -3.64
N SER A 77 0.54 -4.13 -4.38
CA SER A 77 1.39 -3.86 -5.54
C SER A 77 2.70 -3.15 -5.18
N GLY A 78 2.99 -2.92 -3.90
CA GLY A 78 4.19 -2.22 -3.42
C GLY A 78 4.14 -0.70 -3.62
N SER A 79 2.96 -0.15 -3.94
CA SER A 79 2.76 1.29 -4.12
C SER A 79 2.31 1.96 -2.83
N THR A 80 2.78 3.18 -2.56
CA THR A 80 2.32 3.97 -1.42
C THR A 80 1.05 4.77 -1.77
N PRO A 81 -0.12 4.45 -1.20
CA PRO A 81 -1.35 5.20 -1.47
C PRO A 81 -1.24 6.65 -0.96
N LYS A 82 -1.70 7.60 -1.78
CA LYS A 82 -1.76 9.04 -1.47
C LYS A 82 -3.19 9.46 -1.12
N ASN A 83 -3.37 10.68 -0.61
CA ASN A 83 -4.68 11.24 -0.24
C ASN A 83 -5.45 10.45 0.83
N LEU A 84 -4.71 9.82 1.75
CA LEU A 84 -5.29 9.07 2.85
C LEU A 84 -5.89 9.99 3.93
N LEU A 85 -7.02 9.58 4.47
CA LEU A 85 -7.64 10.13 5.67
C LEU A 85 -6.91 9.65 6.93
N ALA A 86 -7.18 10.31 8.06
CA ALA A 86 -6.53 10.02 9.33
C ALA A 86 -6.71 8.56 9.78
N GLU A 87 -7.92 8.02 9.68
CA GLU A 87 -8.22 6.64 10.05
C GLU A 87 -7.52 5.64 9.10
N GLU A 88 -7.51 5.92 7.79
CA GLU A 88 -6.85 5.10 6.78
C GLU A 88 -5.34 5.01 7.03
N LYS A 89 -4.70 6.15 7.36
CA LYS A 89 -3.28 6.18 7.76
C LYS A 89 -3.00 5.34 8.99
N ARG A 90 -3.87 5.39 10.00
CA ARG A 90 -3.70 4.57 11.22
C ARG A 90 -3.77 3.08 10.92
N ILE A 91 -4.70 2.66 10.06
CA ILE A 91 -4.81 1.26 9.62
C ILE A 91 -3.53 0.84 8.89
N LEU A 92 -3.06 1.62 7.92
CA LEU A 92 -1.83 1.33 7.19
C LEU A 92 -0.59 1.26 8.10
N ASN A 93 -0.44 2.22 9.01
CA ASN A 93 0.64 2.20 9.99
C ASN A 93 0.55 0.99 10.91
N SER A 94 -0.63 0.41 11.12
CA SER A 94 -0.78 -0.82 11.91
C SER A 94 -0.30 -2.04 11.12
N LEU A 95 -0.52 -2.05 9.80
CA LEU A 95 -0.06 -3.12 8.91
C LEU A 95 1.47 -3.12 8.73
N SER A 96 2.13 -1.97 8.79
CA SER A 96 3.59 -1.91 8.67
C SER A 96 4.34 -2.60 9.81
N TYR A 97 3.70 -2.83 10.97
CA TYR A 97 4.28 -3.67 12.03
C TYR A 97 4.32 -5.17 11.67
N LEU A 98 3.52 -5.58 10.69
CA LEU A 98 3.50 -6.97 10.19
C LEU A 98 4.48 -7.18 9.04
N GLU A 99 4.93 -6.12 8.36
CA GLU A 99 5.88 -6.21 7.24
C GLU A 99 7.22 -6.87 7.62
N PRO A 100 7.82 -6.65 8.81
CA PRO A 100 9.04 -7.37 9.22
C PRO A 100 8.82 -8.86 9.50
N LEU A 101 7.57 -9.29 9.73
CA LEU A 101 7.21 -10.67 10.04
C LEU A 101 6.89 -11.49 8.78
N LEU A 102 6.65 -10.80 7.65
CA LEU A 102 6.49 -11.44 6.36
C LEU A 102 7.89 -11.66 5.77
N PRO A 103 8.16 -12.83 5.15
CA PRO A 103 9.36 -12.98 4.32
C PRO A 103 9.32 -11.87 3.26
N ARG A 104 10.21 -10.89 3.35
CA ARG A 104 10.31 -9.81 2.37
C ARG A 104 10.66 -10.44 1.01
N SER A 105 9.64 -10.58 0.18
CA SER A 105 9.75 -10.87 -1.26
C SER A 105 10.13 -9.60 -2.03
N ASP A 106 10.83 -8.65 -1.39
CA ASP A 106 11.18 -7.37 -1.99
C ASP A 106 12.50 -7.49 -2.75
N TYR A 107 12.52 -8.36 -3.76
CA TYR A 107 13.43 -8.15 -4.87
C TYR A 107 12.77 -7.12 -5.77
N ASN A 108 13.13 -5.85 -5.59
CA ASN A 108 12.58 -4.70 -6.33
C ASN A 108 13.01 -4.69 -7.81
N GLY A 109 12.66 -5.77 -8.54
CA GLY A 109 12.82 -5.96 -9.98
C GLY A 109 14.24 -6.15 -10.49
N ARG A 110 15.28 -5.79 -9.72
CA ARG A 110 16.68 -5.83 -10.16
C ARG A 110 17.47 -6.82 -9.30
N VAL A 111 17.56 -8.05 -9.78
CA VAL A 111 18.37 -9.10 -9.14
C VAL A 111 19.38 -9.63 -10.13
N ARG A 112 20.51 -10.09 -9.61
CA ARG A 112 21.51 -10.83 -10.38
C ARG A 112 21.62 -12.24 -9.84
N ILE A 113 21.77 -13.17 -10.76
CA ILE A 113 22.17 -14.53 -10.44
C ILE A 113 23.70 -14.54 -10.42
N VAL A 114 24.27 -14.87 -9.27
CA VAL A 114 25.71 -14.91 -9.07
C VAL A 114 26.16 -16.33 -8.73
N SER A 115 27.39 -16.69 -9.14
CA SER A 115 28.09 -17.88 -8.65
C SER A 115 29.25 -17.48 -7.76
N PHE A 116 29.44 -18.22 -6.67
CA PHE A 116 30.52 -18.01 -5.72
C PHE A 116 31.82 -18.64 -6.24
N GLY A 117 32.86 -17.81 -6.39
CA GLY A 117 34.20 -18.28 -6.76
C GLY A 117 34.97 -18.88 -5.59
N ILE A 118 34.56 -18.56 -4.36
CA ILE A 118 35.18 -18.99 -3.10
C ILE A 118 34.09 -19.32 -2.06
N GLN A 119 34.47 -20.02 -0.99
CA GLN A 119 33.57 -20.24 0.15
C GLN A 119 33.25 -18.90 0.85
N PHE A 120 31.98 -18.68 1.18
CA PHE A 120 31.53 -17.45 1.82
C PHE A 120 30.48 -17.75 2.90
N LEU A 121 30.77 -17.39 4.16
CA LEU A 121 30.02 -17.90 5.32
C LEU A 121 28.62 -17.29 5.47
N ARG A 122 28.49 -15.98 5.30
CA ARG A 122 27.19 -15.31 5.42
C ARG A 122 27.21 -13.99 4.68
N ILE A 123 26.16 -13.69 3.95
CA ILE A 123 25.89 -12.38 3.38
C ILE A 123 24.75 -11.76 4.18
N ARG A 124 24.93 -10.52 4.59
CA ARG A 124 23.83 -9.65 5.01
C ARG A 124 23.51 -8.74 3.83
N THR A 125 22.38 -8.97 3.18
CA THR A 125 21.97 -8.18 2.02
C THR A 125 21.56 -6.78 2.47
N SER A 126 21.66 -5.82 1.54
CA SER A 126 21.12 -4.46 1.69
C SER A 126 19.66 -4.43 2.13
N ASN A 127 18.89 -5.47 1.77
CA ASN A 127 17.48 -5.63 2.14
C ASN A 127 17.27 -6.18 3.56
N GLY A 128 18.35 -6.48 4.29
CA GLY A 128 18.33 -6.98 5.66
C GLY A 128 18.21 -8.51 5.78
N ASN A 129 18.24 -9.25 4.67
CA ASN A 129 18.19 -10.71 4.68
C ASN A 129 19.59 -11.29 4.94
N GLU A 130 19.66 -12.37 5.70
CA GLU A 130 20.90 -13.13 5.88
C GLU A 130 20.86 -14.40 5.02
N MET A 131 21.90 -14.63 4.24
CA MET A 131 22.02 -15.79 3.35
C MET A 131 23.36 -16.50 3.53
N GLY A 132 23.38 -17.79 3.23
CA GLY A 132 24.56 -18.65 3.32
C GLY A 132 24.45 -19.71 4.42
N PRO A 133 25.50 -20.53 4.62
CA PRO A 133 26.81 -20.46 3.97
C PRO A 133 26.81 -20.92 2.50
N PHE A 134 27.73 -20.36 1.71
CA PHE A 134 27.96 -20.68 0.30
C PHE A 134 29.32 -21.33 0.09
N ARG A 135 29.37 -22.33 -0.80
CA ARG A 135 30.57 -23.01 -1.27
C ARG A 135 30.95 -22.51 -2.66
N LYS A 136 32.19 -22.80 -3.06
CA LYS A 136 32.65 -22.52 -4.43
C LYS A 136 31.76 -23.27 -5.43
N GLY A 137 31.21 -22.55 -6.40
CA GLY A 137 30.27 -23.05 -7.41
C GLY A 137 28.80 -22.86 -7.06
N ASP A 138 28.46 -22.55 -5.80
CA ASP A 138 27.08 -22.30 -5.41
C ASP A 138 26.53 -21.08 -6.16
N VAL A 139 25.22 -21.09 -6.42
CA VAL A 139 24.52 -20.03 -7.14
C VAL A 139 23.49 -19.38 -6.21
N ALA A 140 23.43 -18.05 -6.21
CA ALA A 140 22.45 -17.30 -5.42
C ALA A 140 21.83 -16.17 -6.24
N VAL A 141 20.64 -15.75 -5.82
CA VAL A 141 19.96 -14.56 -6.32
C VAL A 141 20.21 -13.44 -5.32
N LEU A 142 20.85 -12.36 -5.76
CA LEU A 142 21.17 -11.20 -4.92
C LEU A 142 20.60 -9.92 -5.53
N PRO A 143 20.31 -8.89 -4.70
CA PRO A 143 20.11 -7.52 -5.19
C PRO A 143 21.30 -7.07 -6.05
N VAL A 144 21.06 -6.17 -7.01
CA VAL A 144 22.11 -5.71 -7.93
C VAL A 144 23.27 -5.07 -7.16
N GLU A 145 22.97 -4.26 -6.16
CA GLU A 145 23.94 -3.53 -5.34
C GLU A 145 24.87 -4.52 -4.63
N ASP A 146 24.30 -5.52 -3.95
CA ASP A 146 25.06 -6.54 -3.23
C ASP A 146 25.88 -7.44 -4.20
N ALA A 147 25.30 -7.76 -5.36
CA ALA A 147 25.98 -8.55 -6.39
C ALA A 147 27.18 -7.80 -6.99
N GLU A 148 27.05 -6.49 -7.23
CA GLU A 148 28.14 -5.64 -7.73
C GLU A 148 29.25 -5.49 -6.69
N ASP A 149 28.90 -5.24 -5.43
CA ASP A 149 29.87 -5.15 -4.33
C ASP A 149 30.68 -6.45 -4.18
N LEU A 150 30.01 -7.60 -4.21
CA LEU A 150 30.68 -8.90 -4.11
C LEU A 150 31.48 -9.25 -5.36
N MET A 151 31.07 -8.76 -6.54
CA MET A 151 31.83 -8.92 -7.78
C MET A 151 33.11 -8.07 -7.76
N ILE A 152 33.04 -6.81 -7.32
CA ILE A 152 34.21 -5.92 -7.17
C ILE A 152 35.24 -6.55 -6.22
N ARG A 153 34.75 -7.19 -5.16
CA ARG A 153 35.58 -7.93 -4.20
C ARG A 153 36.08 -9.29 -4.72
N LYS A 154 35.76 -9.65 -5.96
CA LYS A 154 36.12 -10.94 -6.61
C LYS A 154 35.64 -12.18 -5.86
N ILE A 155 34.56 -12.06 -5.09
CA ILE A 155 33.95 -13.17 -4.33
C ILE A 155 32.98 -13.94 -5.24
N VAL A 156 32.24 -13.22 -6.08
CA VAL A 156 31.21 -13.79 -6.97
C VAL A 156 31.42 -13.39 -8.43
N SER A 157 30.86 -14.17 -9.34
CA SER A 157 30.75 -13.87 -10.77
C SER A 157 29.28 -13.85 -11.19
N ILE A 158 28.88 -12.88 -12.01
CA ILE A 158 27.49 -12.74 -12.46
C ILE A 158 27.26 -13.69 -13.63
N ILE A 159 26.30 -14.60 -13.49
CA ILE A 159 25.96 -15.59 -14.52
C ILE A 159 24.81 -15.09 -15.41
N TYR A 160 23.87 -14.32 -14.86
CA TYR A 160 22.70 -13.86 -15.62
C TYR A 160 22.22 -12.47 -15.18
N ARG A 161 21.96 -11.61 -16.17
CA ARG A 161 21.41 -10.26 -16.03
C ARG A 161 19.96 -10.28 -16.48
N LYS A 162 19.01 -10.33 -15.55
CA LYS A 162 17.59 -10.14 -15.89
C LYS A 162 17.27 -8.65 -15.83
N GLU A 163 17.45 -7.95 -16.95
CA GLU A 163 16.84 -6.63 -17.09
C GLU A 163 15.37 -6.80 -17.45
N LYS A 164 14.49 -6.34 -16.56
CA LYS A 164 13.11 -6.07 -16.95
C LYS A 164 13.18 -4.89 -17.94
N VAL A 165 13.23 -5.19 -19.23
CA VAL A 165 12.94 -4.19 -20.27
C VAL A 165 11.50 -3.78 -20.01
N LEU A 166 11.30 -2.58 -19.46
CA LEU A 166 10.03 -1.90 -19.56
C LEU A 166 9.84 -1.62 -21.05
N LYS A 167 9.13 -2.52 -21.74
CA LYS A 167 8.48 -2.21 -23.01
C LYS A 167 7.23 -1.40 -22.68
N GLY A 168 7.07 -0.29 -23.39
CA GLY A 168 5.92 0.60 -23.39
C GLY A 168 6.42 1.96 -23.84
N ASP A 169 6.40 2.26 -25.15
CA ASP A 169 5.23 2.72 -25.92
C ASP A 169 4.75 4.10 -25.46
#